data_AF-A0A8T5F9P5-F1
#
_entry.id   AF-A0A8T5F9P5-F1
#
_cell.length_a   1.000
_cell.length_b   1.000
_cell.length_c   1.000
_cell.angle_alpha   90.00
_cell.angle_beta   90.00
_cell.angle_gamma   90.00
#
_symmetry.space_group_name_H-M   'P 1'
#
loop_
_entity.id
_entity.type
_entity.pdbx_description
1 polymer ?
#
loop_
_entity_poly.entity_id
_entity_poly.type
_entity_poly.pdbx_seq_one_letter_code
_entity_poly.pdbx_strand_id
1 'polypeptide(L)'
;MSKINVNPSFNEWLTDVTNCEIATYRKPIHKSQKVFLKRCYEINVVKGFYFSKHDFTGMGDDNFRQYIHQLKNYIVKAVDSRPAFYHLKEIIVDSLTVNHTGINTITEEFEQILEELKQQPPELHDIRIETNTSLLYEGLGKIRIPNGRNKAIHLPIPITVDTRFKTKVSVYPNGKLLVMLGCTRNPLPYSLLGFNELIVYLKDIVTHLMLYSQTDFSYPRPGLWKISAYHFNQDRKGIQSPMFKYQIEDLQNHSVFYTKPKEKTVRYEQRISFKEPKPTVEEEQKKSVLSEQERKENEFIDDDTKYPVEFKKASEL
;
A
#
# COMPACT_ATOMS: atom_id res chain seq x y z
N MET A 1 12.85 27.25 -4.67
CA MET A 1 11.80 26.24 -4.38
C MET A 1 11.39 25.62 -5.71
N SER A 2 11.78 24.37 -5.99
CA SER A 2 11.26 23.65 -7.16
C SER A 2 9.77 23.42 -6.96
N LYS A 3 8.93 23.87 -7.91
CA LYS A 3 7.50 23.52 -7.91
C LYS A 3 7.42 21.99 -7.89
N ILE A 4 6.81 21.42 -6.86
CA ILE A 4 6.51 19.99 -6.81
C ILE A 4 5.53 19.74 -7.95
N ASN A 5 5.96 18.99 -8.96
CA ASN A 5 5.14 18.68 -10.12
C ASN A 5 4.20 17.53 -9.72
N VAL A 6 2.95 17.86 -9.42
CA VAL A 6 1.92 16.89 -9.01
C VAL A 6 1.30 16.30 -10.27
N ASN A 7 1.11 14.98 -10.32
CA ASN A 7 0.39 14.37 -11.45
C ASN A 7 -1.07 14.87 -11.48
N PRO A 8 -1.57 15.32 -12.65
CA PRO A 8 -2.96 15.76 -12.80
C PRO A 8 -3.92 14.58 -12.59
N SER A 9 -5.17 14.84 -12.20
CA SER A 9 -6.18 13.78 -12.08
C SER A 9 -6.40 13.07 -13.43
N PHE A 10 -6.96 11.85 -13.43
CA PHE A 10 -7.17 11.10 -14.67
C PHE A 10 -7.95 11.89 -15.73
N ASN A 11 -8.99 12.63 -15.33
CA ASN A 11 -9.80 13.41 -16.28
C ASN A 11 -9.07 14.65 -16.78
N GLU A 12 -8.29 15.33 -15.94
CA GLU A 12 -7.45 16.47 -16.34
C GLU A 12 -6.35 16.00 -17.28
N TRP A 13 -5.59 14.97 -16.89
CA TRP A 13 -4.57 14.34 -17.74
C TRP A 13 -5.14 13.94 -19.11
N LEU A 14 -6.26 13.21 -19.11
CA LEU A 14 -6.87 12.75 -20.35
C LEU A 14 -7.31 13.94 -21.20
N THR A 15 -7.85 15.00 -20.60
CA THR A 15 -8.26 16.21 -21.31
C THR A 15 -7.06 16.96 -21.88
N ASP A 16 -5.98 17.11 -21.12
CA ASP A 16 -4.77 17.82 -21.52
C ASP A 16 -4.06 17.10 -22.65
N VAL A 17 -3.80 15.80 -22.51
CA VAL A 17 -3.15 15.00 -23.56
C VAL A 17 -4.04 14.92 -24.80
N THR A 18 -5.37 14.79 -24.64
CA THR A 18 -6.29 14.79 -25.78
C THR A 18 -6.35 16.17 -26.46
N ASN A 19 -6.32 17.28 -25.72
CA ASN A 19 -6.32 18.63 -26.28
C ASN A 19 -5.00 18.96 -27.00
N CYS A 20 -3.87 18.48 -26.48
CA CYS A 20 -2.58 18.56 -27.17
C CYS A 20 -2.54 17.68 -28.44
N GLU A 21 -3.25 16.54 -28.46
CA GLU A 21 -3.31 15.64 -29.62
C GLU A 21 -4.41 15.97 -30.65
N ILE A 22 -5.51 16.63 -30.25
CA ILE A 22 -6.60 17.09 -31.13
C ILE A 22 -6.06 18.05 -32.21
N ALA A 23 -4.95 18.75 -31.94
CA ALA A 23 -4.25 19.56 -32.94
C ALA A 23 -3.66 18.74 -34.10
N THR A 24 -3.53 17.41 -33.96
CA THR A 24 -2.75 16.58 -34.90
C THR A 24 -3.46 15.33 -35.44
N TYR A 25 -4.38 14.65 -34.71
CA TYR A 25 -5.04 13.43 -35.21
C TYR A 25 -6.51 13.24 -34.76
N ARG A 26 -7.38 12.84 -35.71
CA ARG A 26 -8.86 12.86 -35.64
C ARG A 26 -9.54 11.52 -35.26
N LYS A 27 -9.18 10.84 -34.16
CA LYS A 27 -9.99 9.69 -33.68
C LYS A 27 -10.36 9.81 -32.21
N PRO A 28 -11.67 9.87 -31.88
CA PRO A 28 -12.13 9.86 -30.50
C PRO A 28 -11.73 8.56 -29.78
N ILE A 29 -11.35 8.69 -28.51
CA ILE A 29 -11.06 7.53 -27.64
C ILE A 29 -12.36 6.78 -27.34
N HIS A 30 -12.40 5.49 -27.66
CA HIS A 30 -13.57 4.65 -27.40
C HIS A 30 -13.73 4.34 -25.90
N LYS A 31 -14.95 4.04 -25.45
CA LYS A 31 -15.25 3.75 -24.02
C LYS A 31 -14.35 2.66 -23.43
N SER A 32 -14.09 1.59 -24.19
CA SER A 32 -13.21 0.50 -23.76
C SER A 32 -11.74 0.92 -23.65
N GLN A 33 -11.27 1.80 -24.53
CA GLN A 33 -9.93 2.40 -24.44
C GLN A 33 -9.81 3.33 -23.24
N LYS A 34 -10.86 4.10 -22.92
CA LYS A 34 -10.90 4.94 -21.71
C LYS A 34 -10.80 4.10 -20.43
N VAL A 35 -11.47 2.94 -20.38
CA VAL A 35 -11.34 2.00 -19.26
C VAL A 35 -9.92 1.46 -19.16
N PHE A 36 -9.32 1.07 -20.29
CA PHE A 36 -7.93 0.61 -20.33
C PHE A 36 -6.95 1.68 -19.83
N LEU A 37 -7.06 2.92 -20.32
CA LEU A 37 -6.24 4.06 -19.90
C LEU A 37 -6.43 4.39 -18.41
N LYS A 38 -7.67 4.30 -17.90
CA LYS A 38 -7.94 4.50 -16.47
C LYS A 38 -7.18 3.48 -15.62
N ARG A 39 -7.15 2.21 -16.04
CA ARG A 39 -6.39 1.17 -15.35
C ARG A 39 -4.88 1.41 -15.42
N CYS A 40 -4.37 1.83 -16.59
CA CYS A 40 -2.96 2.24 -16.73
C CYS A 40 -2.61 3.37 -15.76
N TYR A 41 -3.50 4.38 -15.68
CA TYR A 41 -3.35 5.53 -14.80
C TYR A 41 -3.34 5.13 -13.32
N GLU A 42 -4.22 4.21 -12.90
CA GLU A 42 -4.20 3.65 -11.55
C GLU A 42 -2.85 2.99 -11.23
N ILE A 43 -2.28 2.23 -12.16
CA ILE A 43 -0.99 1.55 -11.92
C ILE A 43 0.15 2.57 -11.86
N ASN A 44 0.22 3.51 -12.81
CA ASN A 44 1.27 4.52 -12.85
C ASN A 44 1.19 5.50 -11.70
N VAL A 45 0.03 6.11 -11.48
CA VAL A 45 -0.12 7.19 -10.51
C VAL A 45 -0.40 6.61 -9.13
N VAL A 46 -1.44 5.79 -8.97
CA VAL A 46 -1.86 5.34 -7.63
C VAL A 46 -0.89 4.32 -7.05
N LYS A 47 -0.48 3.31 -7.83
CA LYS A 47 0.43 2.26 -7.34
C LYS A 47 1.91 2.65 -7.44
N GLY A 48 2.24 3.63 -8.27
CA GLY A 48 3.61 4.11 -8.42
C GLY A 48 4.52 3.20 -9.24
N PHE A 49 3.96 2.41 -10.15
CA PHE A 49 4.74 1.47 -10.97
C PHE A 49 4.53 1.69 -12.45
N TYR A 50 5.51 1.25 -13.24
CA TYR A 50 5.28 0.99 -14.65
C TYR A 50 4.32 -0.20 -14.80
N PHE A 51 3.44 -0.15 -15.80
CA PHE A 51 2.53 -1.26 -16.08
C PHE A 51 3.06 -2.15 -17.21
N SER A 52 2.67 -3.41 -17.17
CA SER A 52 3.01 -4.45 -18.12
C SER A 52 1.75 -5.25 -18.47
N LYS A 53 1.89 -6.27 -19.31
CA LYS A 53 0.79 -7.18 -19.63
C LYS A 53 0.22 -7.89 -18.39
N HIS A 54 1.05 -8.19 -17.40
CA HIS A 54 0.63 -8.98 -16.22
C HIS A 54 -0.34 -8.21 -15.32
N ASP A 55 -0.36 -6.88 -15.41
CA ASP A 55 -1.26 -6.04 -14.63
C ASP A 55 -2.72 -6.04 -15.12
N PHE A 56 -2.99 -6.72 -16.25
CA PHE A 56 -4.30 -6.81 -16.90
C PHE A 56 -4.77 -8.26 -16.92
N THR A 57 -5.19 -8.77 -15.76
CA THR A 57 -5.76 -10.12 -15.61
C THR A 57 -7.01 -10.28 -16.48
N GLY A 58 -7.14 -11.42 -17.16
CA GLY A 58 -8.25 -11.69 -18.09
C GLY A 58 -8.15 -11.05 -19.47
N MET A 59 -7.14 -10.21 -19.73
CA MET A 59 -6.83 -9.72 -21.07
C MET A 59 -5.84 -10.66 -21.77
N GLY A 60 -6.08 -11.02 -23.03
CA GLY A 60 -5.11 -11.78 -23.83
C GLY A 60 -3.92 -10.91 -24.29
N ASP A 61 -2.79 -11.54 -24.58
CA ASP A 61 -1.55 -10.84 -24.98
C ASP A 61 -1.71 -10.00 -26.25
N ASP A 62 -2.39 -10.55 -27.25
CA ASP A 62 -2.65 -9.84 -28.51
C ASP A 62 -3.57 -8.64 -28.30
N ASN A 63 -4.59 -8.78 -27.44
CA ASN A 63 -5.50 -7.69 -27.13
C ASN A 63 -4.77 -6.55 -26.41
N PHE A 64 -3.91 -6.88 -25.45
CA PHE A 64 -3.06 -5.90 -24.78
C PHE A 64 -2.14 -5.17 -25.79
N ARG A 65 -1.46 -5.92 -26.67
CA ARG A 65 -0.59 -5.33 -27.71
C ARG A 65 -1.38 -4.43 -28.66
N GLN A 66 -2.61 -4.80 -29.02
CA GLN A 66 -3.49 -3.95 -29.81
C GLN A 66 -3.84 -2.65 -29.09
N TYR A 67 -4.16 -2.69 -27.79
CA TYR A 67 -4.38 -1.47 -27.01
C TYR A 67 -3.14 -0.58 -26.95
N ILE A 68 -1.96 -1.16 -26.68
CA ILE A 68 -0.69 -0.41 -26.69
C ILE A 68 -0.45 0.25 -28.06
N HIS A 69 -0.68 -0.47 -29.15
CA HIS A 69 -0.49 0.05 -30.50
C HIS A 69 -1.50 1.17 -30.84
N GLN A 70 -2.78 0.97 -30.52
CA GLN A 70 -3.84 1.95 -30.77
C GLN A 70 -3.67 3.23 -29.94
N LEU A 71 -3.14 3.10 -28.73
CA LEU A 71 -2.99 4.18 -27.75
C LEU A 71 -1.54 4.64 -27.61
N LYS A 72 -0.69 4.35 -28.59
CA LYS A 72 0.75 4.65 -28.57
C LYS A 72 1.11 6.12 -28.37
N ASN A 73 0.17 7.03 -28.66
CA ASN A 73 0.40 8.47 -28.44
C ASN A 73 0.20 8.86 -26.96
N TYR A 74 -0.64 8.11 -26.22
CA TYR A 74 -0.92 8.29 -24.80
C TYR A 74 0.03 7.49 -23.89
N ILE A 75 0.72 6.48 -24.46
CA ILE A 75 1.50 5.49 -23.72
C ILE A 75 2.95 5.49 -24.20
N VAL A 76 3.88 5.59 -23.27
CA VAL A 76 5.32 5.54 -23.50
C VAL A 76 5.87 4.22 -22.98
N LYS A 77 6.74 3.57 -23.76
CA LYS A 77 7.49 2.38 -23.34
C LYS A 77 8.69 2.83 -22.51
N ALA A 78 8.71 2.46 -21.23
CA ALA A 78 9.78 2.84 -20.29
C ALA A 78 10.94 1.85 -20.30
N VAL A 79 10.64 0.55 -20.27
CA VAL A 79 11.65 -0.52 -20.18
C VAL A 79 11.45 -1.52 -21.31
N ASP A 80 12.50 -1.75 -22.06
CA ASP A 80 12.52 -2.74 -23.14
C ASP A 80 12.95 -4.12 -22.62
N SER A 81 11.98 -4.84 -22.04
CA SER A 81 12.16 -6.18 -21.47
C SER A 81 11.06 -7.15 -21.95
N ARG A 82 11.10 -8.39 -21.45
CA ARG A 82 10.04 -9.40 -21.69
C ARG A 82 9.46 -9.85 -20.34
N PRO A 83 8.25 -9.39 -19.97
CA PRO A 83 7.41 -8.42 -20.68
C PRO A 83 8.00 -7.00 -20.66
N ALA A 84 7.57 -6.15 -21.61
CA ALA A 84 7.94 -4.74 -21.62
C ALA A 84 7.09 -3.93 -20.63
N PHE A 85 7.66 -2.84 -20.13
CA PHE A 85 6.99 -1.94 -19.18
C PHE A 85 6.73 -0.57 -19.79
N TYR A 86 5.59 0.00 -19.42
CA TYR A 86 5.02 1.21 -20.01
C TYR A 86 4.55 2.18 -18.92
N HIS A 87 4.45 3.45 -19.28
CA HIS A 87 3.74 4.46 -18.52
C HIS A 87 2.92 5.39 -19.41
N LEU A 88 1.99 6.11 -18.80
CA LEU A 88 1.27 7.17 -19.46
C LEU A 88 2.17 8.37 -19.73
N LYS A 89 2.01 8.96 -20.91
CA LYS A 89 2.75 10.15 -21.33
C LYS A 89 2.55 11.28 -20.34
N GLU A 90 3.63 12.00 -20.03
CA GLU A 90 3.67 13.15 -19.11
C GLU A 90 3.26 12.84 -17.66
N ILE A 91 3.02 11.57 -17.32
CA ILE A 91 2.87 11.11 -15.95
C ILE A 91 4.25 10.77 -15.38
N ILE A 92 4.56 11.37 -14.23
CA ILE A 92 5.76 11.08 -13.46
C ILE A 92 5.53 9.79 -12.68
N VAL A 93 6.27 8.73 -13.01
CA VAL A 93 6.23 7.43 -12.32
C VAL A 93 7.42 7.27 -11.37
N ASP A 94 8.61 7.64 -11.83
CA ASP A 94 9.79 7.65 -10.98
C ASP A 94 9.67 8.75 -9.92
N SER A 95 10.05 8.46 -8.68
CA SER A 95 9.96 9.40 -7.53
C SER A 95 8.55 9.61 -6.96
N LEU A 96 7.57 8.78 -7.33
CA LEU A 96 6.24 8.79 -6.72
C LEU A 96 6.31 8.43 -5.24
N THR A 97 6.43 9.45 -4.41
CA THR A 97 5.94 9.40 -3.02
C THR A 97 4.46 9.75 -3.03
N VAL A 98 3.70 9.37 -1.99
CA VAL A 98 2.28 9.74 -1.73
C VAL A 98 2.03 11.27 -1.73
N ASN A 99 3.01 12.09 -2.06
CA ASN A 99 2.91 13.53 -2.28
C ASN A 99 2.72 13.92 -3.76
N HIS A 100 2.76 12.95 -4.70
CA HIS A 100 2.75 13.20 -6.15
C HIS A 100 1.44 12.75 -6.84
N THR A 101 0.49 12.23 -6.07
CA THR A 101 -0.81 11.80 -6.56
C THR A 101 -1.85 12.65 -5.83
N GLY A 102 -2.71 13.38 -6.55
CA GLY A 102 -3.89 14.02 -5.95
C GLY A 102 -4.96 13.01 -5.51
N ILE A 103 -4.59 11.74 -5.30
CA ILE A 103 -5.50 10.62 -5.18
C ILE A 103 -5.34 10.00 -3.80
N ASN A 104 -6.25 10.41 -2.93
CA ASN A 104 -6.42 9.99 -1.55
C ASN A 104 -7.34 8.75 -1.42
N THR A 105 -7.30 7.82 -2.38
CA THR A 105 -8.22 6.67 -2.36
C THR A 105 -7.64 5.54 -1.52
N ILE A 106 -8.42 5.07 -0.55
CA ILE A 106 -8.12 3.85 0.21
C ILE A 106 -8.01 2.67 -0.78
N THR A 107 -6.92 1.89 -0.68
CA THR A 107 -6.67 0.79 -1.62
C THR A 107 -7.59 -0.40 -1.36
N GLU A 108 -7.95 -1.14 -2.41
CA GLU A 108 -8.69 -2.42 -2.31
C GLU A 108 -8.01 -3.42 -1.35
N GLU A 109 -6.67 -3.46 -1.31
CA GLU A 109 -5.92 -4.33 -0.39
C GLU A 109 -6.18 -3.98 1.08
N PHE A 110 -6.28 -2.68 1.40
CA PHE A 110 -6.63 -2.23 2.74
C PHE A 110 -8.07 -2.62 3.10
N GLU A 111 -9.01 -2.49 2.16
CA GLU A 111 -10.40 -2.92 2.36
C GLU A 111 -10.49 -4.43 2.62
N GLN A 112 -9.77 -5.25 1.84
CA GLN A 112 -9.70 -6.70 2.06
C GLN A 112 -9.16 -7.04 3.44
N ILE A 113 -8.07 -6.39 3.88
CA ILE A 113 -7.53 -6.60 5.22
C ILE A 113 -8.58 -6.27 6.28
N LEU A 114 -9.29 -5.14 6.15
CA LEU A 114 -10.35 -4.75 7.08
C LEU A 114 -11.48 -5.79 7.14
N GLU A 115 -11.93 -6.32 6.01
CA GLU A 115 -12.99 -7.34 5.92
C GLU A 115 -12.60 -8.68 6.56
N GLU A 116 -11.31 -9.03 6.52
CA GLU A 116 -10.79 -10.26 7.15
C GLU A 116 -10.67 -10.17 8.68
N LEU A 117 -10.79 -8.98 9.28
CA LEU A 117 -10.63 -8.81 10.72
C LEU A 117 -11.84 -9.38 11.47
N LYS A 118 -11.54 -10.25 12.45
CA LYS A 118 -12.56 -10.93 13.26
C LYS A 118 -13.32 -9.98 14.18
N GLN A 119 -12.66 -8.94 14.70
CA GLN A 119 -13.25 -7.95 15.59
C GLN A 119 -13.65 -6.70 14.80
N GLN A 120 -14.91 -6.28 14.98
CA GLN A 120 -15.56 -5.18 14.28
C GLN A 120 -16.28 -4.27 15.30
N PRO A 121 -16.13 -2.93 15.24
CA PRO A 121 -15.19 -2.21 14.36
C PRO A 121 -13.73 -2.54 14.75
N PRO A 122 -12.79 -2.48 13.80
CA PRO A 122 -11.39 -2.76 14.07
C PRO A 122 -10.79 -1.77 15.05
N GLU A 123 -9.83 -2.23 15.85
CA GLU A 123 -9.10 -1.41 16.79
C GLU A 123 -7.65 -1.22 16.30
N LEU A 124 -7.20 0.03 16.24
CA LEU A 124 -5.85 0.41 15.82
C LEU A 124 -4.91 0.43 17.02
N HIS A 125 -3.78 -0.25 16.87
CA HIS A 125 -2.67 -0.32 17.82
C HIS A 125 -1.36 0.14 17.19
N ASP A 126 -0.40 0.54 18.03
CA ASP A 126 1.00 0.87 17.66
C ASP A 126 1.12 1.75 16.41
N ILE A 127 0.44 2.89 16.46
CA ILE A 127 0.25 3.77 15.31
C ILE A 127 1.49 4.63 15.10
N ARG A 128 2.01 4.67 13.87
CA ARG A 128 3.09 5.59 13.44
C ARG A 128 2.54 6.65 12.52
N ILE A 129 2.67 7.90 12.91
CA ILE A 129 2.10 9.06 12.22
C ILE A 129 3.23 9.99 11.82
N GLU A 130 3.26 10.41 10.56
CA GLU A 130 4.28 11.31 10.05
C GLU A 130 3.69 12.59 9.45
N THR A 131 4.41 13.69 9.65
CA THR A 131 4.13 14.99 9.06
C THR A 131 5.44 15.76 8.87
N ASN A 132 5.35 16.93 8.27
CA ASN A 132 6.46 17.87 8.17
C ASN A 132 6.19 19.10 9.05
N THR A 133 7.27 19.65 9.58
CA THR A 133 7.29 20.83 10.43
C THR A 133 8.40 21.76 9.97
N SER A 134 8.28 23.06 10.29
CA SER A 134 9.34 24.04 10.08
C SER A 134 9.76 24.64 11.42
N LEU A 135 11.07 24.78 11.68
CA LEU A 135 11.67 25.37 12.89
C LEU A 135 11.62 24.51 14.16
N LEU A 136 10.87 23.41 14.19
CA LEU A 136 10.78 22.53 15.37
C LEU A 136 12.14 21.87 15.69
N TYR A 137 12.88 21.41 14.67
CA TYR A 137 14.16 20.74 14.88
C TYR A 137 15.20 21.70 15.48
N GLU A 138 15.25 22.93 14.95
CA GLU A 138 16.13 23.99 15.42
C GLU A 138 15.77 24.43 16.85
N GLY A 139 14.48 24.58 17.15
CA GLY A 139 14.00 24.89 18.49
C GLY A 139 14.42 23.83 19.51
N LEU A 140 14.17 22.55 19.19
CA LEU A 140 14.57 21.43 20.05
C LEU A 140 16.08 21.24 20.15
N GLY A 141 16.83 21.53 19.08
CA GLY A 141 18.29 21.40 19.05
C GLY A 141 19.01 22.33 20.03
N LYS A 142 18.35 23.39 20.49
CA LYS A 142 18.85 24.29 21.56
C LYS A 142 18.77 23.65 22.95
N ILE A 143 17.90 22.66 23.14
CA ILE A 143 17.54 22.10 24.45
C ILE A 143 17.97 20.64 24.59
N ARG A 144 18.05 19.92 23.46
CA ARG A 144 18.39 18.50 23.41
C ARG A 144 19.51 18.22 22.41
N ILE A 145 20.37 17.30 22.79
CA ILE A 145 21.46 16.82 21.95
C ILE A 145 20.86 15.83 20.92
N PRO A 146 21.02 16.08 19.61
CA PRO A 146 20.59 15.15 18.57
C PRO A 146 21.32 13.81 18.66
N ASN A 147 20.66 12.73 18.23
CA ASN A 147 21.29 11.42 18.18
C ASN A 147 22.50 11.42 17.23
N GLY A 148 23.62 10.82 17.65
CA GLY A 148 24.86 10.83 16.88
C GLY A 148 24.77 10.20 15.49
N ARG A 149 23.90 9.19 15.30
CA ARG A 149 23.78 8.39 14.06
C ARG A 149 22.82 9.00 13.05
N ASN A 150 21.55 9.16 13.42
CA ASN A 150 20.49 9.62 12.49
C ASN A 150 20.17 11.11 12.64
N LYS A 151 20.88 11.82 13.54
CA LYS A 151 20.65 13.24 13.87
C LYS A 151 19.22 13.53 14.32
N ALA A 152 18.41 12.54 14.65
CA ALA A 152 17.05 12.76 15.13
C ALA A 152 17.07 13.16 16.60
N ILE A 153 16.15 14.03 16.98
CA ILE A 153 15.86 14.34 18.39
C ILE A 153 14.66 13.50 18.80
N HIS A 154 14.86 12.64 19.79
CA HIS A 154 13.84 11.73 20.30
C HIS A 154 13.33 12.21 21.65
N LEU A 155 12.01 12.32 21.80
CA LEU A 155 11.38 12.80 23.02
C LEU A 155 10.22 11.86 23.40
N PRO A 156 10.20 11.32 24.63
CA PRO A 156 8.98 10.76 25.17
C PRO A 156 8.00 11.91 25.48
N ILE A 157 6.73 11.74 25.14
CA ILE A 157 5.69 12.66 25.60
C ILE A 157 5.24 12.18 26.98
N PRO A 158 5.23 13.05 28.01
CA PRO A 158 4.80 12.67 29.35
C PRO A 158 3.37 12.10 29.36
N ILE A 159 3.16 11.09 30.21
CA ILE A 159 1.85 10.45 30.44
C ILE A 159 0.81 11.46 30.96
N THR A 160 1.24 12.59 31.51
CA THR A 160 0.36 13.69 31.92
C THR A 160 -0.38 14.34 30.75
N VAL A 161 0.05 14.12 29.50
CA VAL A 161 -0.67 14.59 28.30
C VAL A 161 -1.82 13.63 27.96
N ASP A 162 -1.61 12.31 28.06
CA ASP A 162 -2.66 11.28 27.99
C ASP A 162 -2.13 9.97 28.58
N THR A 163 -2.98 9.31 29.39
CA THR A 163 -2.68 8.01 30.00
C THR A 163 -2.92 6.83 29.06
N ARG A 164 -3.71 7.04 28.00
CA ARG A 164 -4.08 6.01 27.02
C ARG A 164 -2.90 5.58 26.16
N PHE A 165 -2.11 6.55 25.67
CA PHE A 165 -1.02 6.30 24.75
C PHE A 165 0.35 6.48 25.39
N LYS A 166 1.22 5.51 25.21
CA LYS A 166 2.66 5.69 25.43
C LYS A 166 3.25 6.31 24.19
N THR A 167 3.44 7.64 24.23
CA THR A 167 3.82 8.40 23.04
C THR A 167 5.30 8.74 23.02
N LYS A 168 5.93 8.54 21.86
CA LYS A 168 7.29 8.99 21.57
C LYS A 168 7.29 9.74 20.25
N VAL A 169 7.92 10.90 20.24
CA VAL A 169 8.13 11.69 19.03
C VAL A 169 9.59 11.68 18.60
N SER A 170 9.81 11.74 17.29
CA SER A 170 11.14 11.86 16.69
C SER A 170 11.10 12.98 15.66
N VAL A 171 11.98 13.96 15.82
CA VAL A 171 12.11 15.10 14.92
C VAL A 171 13.43 14.99 14.19
N TYR A 172 13.37 15.08 12.86
CA TYR A 172 14.54 14.94 11.98
C TYR A 172 14.97 16.29 11.43
N PRO A 173 16.26 16.44 11.04
CA PRO A 173 16.78 17.71 10.49
C PRO A 173 16.08 18.19 9.23
N ASN A 174 15.47 17.29 8.47
CA ASN A 174 14.72 17.61 7.25
C ASN A 174 13.29 18.13 7.52
N GLY A 175 12.97 18.46 8.78
CA GLY A 175 11.65 18.94 9.20
C GLY A 175 10.63 17.83 9.46
N LYS A 176 10.96 16.55 9.21
CA LYS A 176 10.03 15.44 9.46
C LYS A 176 9.77 15.26 10.95
N LEU A 177 8.49 15.23 11.32
CA LEU A 177 8.01 14.81 12.63
C LEU A 177 7.38 13.43 12.52
N LEU A 178 7.87 12.48 13.33
CA LEU A 178 7.31 11.14 13.48
C LEU A 178 6.76 10.98 14.90
N VAL A 179 5.46 10.75 15.02
CA VAL A 179 4.76 10.44 16.27
C VAL A 179 4.48 8.95 16.32
N MET A 180 4.95 8.29 17.37
CA MET A 180 4.71 6.86 17.62
C MET A 180 3.82 6.72 18.84
N LEU A 181 2.65 6.14 18.64
CA LEU A 181 1.63 5.90 19.67
C LEU A 181 1.65 4.42 20.05
N GLY A 182 2.33 4.06 21.13
CA GLY A 182 2.24 2.72 21.71
C GLY A 182 0.93 2.57 22.48
N CYS A 183 0.13 1.56 22.18
CA CYS A 183 -1.11 1.30 22.90
C CYS A 183 -0.82 0.60 24.24
N THR A 184 -1.44 1.06 25.33
CA THR A 184 -1.27 0.44 26.66
C THR A 184 -2.36 -0.60 26.93
N ARG A 185 -3.65 -0.23 26.86
CA ARG A 185 -4.81 -1.12 27.06
C ARG A 185 -6.09 -0.75 26.29
N ASN A 186 -6.25 0.52 25.89
CA ASN A 186 -7.44 1.02 25.20
C ASN A 186 -7.06 1.47 23.78
N PRO A 187 -7.14 0.59 22.77
CA PRO A 187 -6.78 0.95 21.40
C PRO A 187 -7.73 1.95 20.77
N LEU A 188 -7.31 2.53 19.65
CA LEU A 188 -8.09 3.53 18.94
C LEU A 188 -9.10 2.84 18.01
N PRO A 189 -10.42 3.00 18.20
CA PRO A 189 -11.37 2.37 17.29
C PRO A 189 -11.26 2.98 15.89
N TYR A 190 -11.35 2.15 14.85
CA TYR A 190 -11.45 2.57 13.45
C TYR A 190 -12.85 3.15 13.19
N SER A 191 -13.07 4.38 13.62
CA SER A 191 -14.35 5.08 13.53
C SER A 191 -14.15 6.60 13.49
N LEU A 192 -15.20 7.32 13.08
CA LEU A 192 -15.22 8.79 13.07
C LEU A 192 -14.79 9.39 14.42
N LEU A 193 -15.32 8.85 15.52
CA LEU A 193 -15.01 9.29 16.87
C LEU A 193 -13.54 8.99 17.24
N GLY A 194 -13.04 7.79 16.92
CA GLY A 194 -11.64 7.44 17.16
C GLY A 194 -10.69 8.37 16.41
N PHE A 195 -10.96 8.70 15.14
CA PHE A 195 -10.12 9.64 14.40
C PHE A 195 -10.22 11.08 14.91
N ASN A 196 -11.39 11.51 15.41
CA ASN A 196 -11.52 12.82 16.06
C ASN A 196 -10.70 12.90 17.34
N GLU A 197 -10.77 11.86 18.19
CA GLU A 197 -9.94 11.75 19.39
C GLU A 197 -8.45 11.81 19.06
N LEU A 198 -8.02 11.09 18.02
CA LEU A 198 -6.64 11.12 17.55
C LEU A 198 -6.23 12.53 17.11
N ILE A 199 -7.06 13.22 16.34
CA ILE A 199 -6.78 14.59 15.88
C ILE A 199 -6.62 15.54 17.06
N VAL A 200 -7.47 15.45 18.09
CA VAL A 200 -7.36 16.25 19.31
C VAL A 200 -6.04 15.95 20.03
N TYR A 201 -5.74 14.67 20.23
CA TYR A 201 -4.51 14.26 20.91
C TYR A 201 -3.23 14.72 20.19
N LEU A 202 -3.23 14.72 18.86
CA LEU A 202 -2.11 15.26 18.08
C LEU A 202 -1.94 16.77 18.28
N LYS A 203 -3.02 17.54 18.50
CA LYS A 203 -2.91 18.97 18.86
C LYS A 203 -2.30 19.14 20.25
N ASP A 204 -2.61 18.27 21.20
CA ASP A 204 -2.02 18.32 22.54
C ASP A 204 -0.51 18.02 22.49
N ILE A 205 -0.10 17.06 21.66
CA ILE A 205 1.32 16.79 21.40
C ILE A 205 2.01 18.01 20.79
N VAL A 206 1.39 18.67 19.82
CA VAL A 206 1.95 19.90 19.22
C VAL A 206 2.09 20.99 20.27
N THR A 207 1.06 21.20 21.09
CA THR A 207 1.07 22.22 22.16
C THR A 207 2.19 21.95 23.14
N HIS A 208 2.35 20.69 23.56
CA HIS A 208 3.46 20.27 24.41
C HIS A 208 4.81 20.56 23.75
N LEU A 209 4.97 20.24 22.45
CA LEU A 209 6.21 20.48 21.72
C LEU A 209 6.53 21.97 21.56
N MET A 210 5.53 22.83 21.32
CA MET A 210 5.72 24.28 21.22
C MET A 210 6.21 24.84 22.56
N LEU A 211 5.55 24.47 23.66
CA LEU A 211 5.94 24.87 25.01
C LEU A 211 7.33 24.34 25.38
N TYR A 212 7.60 23.08 25.07
CA TYR A 212 8.87 22.43 25.42
C TYR A 212 10.05 22.98 24.61
N SER A 213 9.84 23.26 23.32
CA SER A 213 10.87 23.82 22.42
C SER A 213 11.00 25.34 22.50
N GLN A 214 10.07 26.02 23.18
CA GLN A 214 9.93 27.48 23.21
C GLN A 214 9.95 28.08 21.80
N THR A 215 9.31 27.40 20.85
CA THR A 215 9.34 27.75 19.43
C THR A 215 7.95 27.59 18.82
N ASP A 216 7.47 28.64 18.18
CA ASP A 216 6.26 28.61 17.36
C ASP A 216 6.60 28.01 15.99
N PHE A 217 6.66 26.68 15.93
CA PHE A 217 6.92 25.95 14.71
C PHE A 217 5.65 25.81 13.85
N SER A 218 5.79 25.80 12.53
CA SER A 218 4.66 25.58 11.63
C SER A 218 4.45 24.09 11.33
N TYR A 219 3.20 23.69 11.14
CA TYR A 219 2.80 22.32 10.86
C TYR A 219 1.46 22.30 10.09
N PRO A 220 1.22 21.32 9.21
CA PRO A 220 -0.10 21.08 8.63
C PRO A 220 -1.12 20.73 9.70
N ARG A 221 -2.41 21.03 9.52
CA ARG A 221 -3.45 20.59 10.46
C ARG A 221 -3.40 19.05 10.66
N PRO A 222 -3.65 18.53 11.89
CA PRO A 222 -3.40 17.10 12.19
C PRO A 222 -4.13 16.10 11.31
N GLY A 223 -5.31 16.41 10.79
CA GLY A 223 -6.03 15.49 9.91
C GLY A 223 -5.34 15.26 8.54
N LEU A 224 -4.42 16.14 8.13
CA LEU A 224 -3.57 15.96 6.95
C LEU A 224 -2.29 15.14 7.23
N TRP A 225 -2.05 14.75 8.48
CA TRP A 225 -0.90 13.93 8.83
C TRP A 225 -1.11 12.50 8.36
N LYS A 226 -0.03 11.78 8.08
CA LYS A 226 -0.10 10.47 7.44
C LYS A 226 0.11 9.36 8.45
N ILE A 227 -0.85 8.46 8.59
CA ILE A 227 -0.64 7.19 9.28
C ILE A 227 0.17 6.30 8.36
N SER A 228 1.36 5.90 8.80
CA SER A 228 2.36 5.16 8.01
C SER A 228 2.57 3.72 8.44
N ALA A 229 2.13 3.36 9.65
CA ALA A 229 2.08 2.00 10.14
C ALA A 229 1.08 1.89 11.30
N TYR A 230 0.47 0.72 11.46
CA TYR A 230 -0.40 0.36 12.59
C TYR A 230 -0.60 -1.15 12.60
N HIS A 231 -1.09 -1.66 13.72
CA HIS A 231 -1.60 -3.02 13.88
C HIS A 231 -3.12 -2.97 14.06
N PHE A 232 -3.83 -3.94 13.51
CA PHE A 232 -5.24 -4.16 13.82
C PHE A 232 -5.43 -5.21 14.90
N ASN A 233 -6.30 -4.89 15.86
CA ASN A 233 -6.75 -5.74 16.96
C ASN A 233 -5.57 -6.39 17.72
N GLN A 234 -5.86 -7.43 18.51
CA GLN A 234 -4.82 -8.28 19.11
C GLN A 234 -4.18 -9.25 18.11
N ASP A 235 -4.75 -9.36 16.90
CA ASP A 235 -4.25 -10.23 15.83
C ASP A 235 -2.88 -9.77 15.30
N ARG A 236 -2.49 -8.51 15.58
CA ARG A 236 -1.22 -7.89 15.19
C ARG A 236 -0.89 -8.05 13.70
N LYS A 237 -1.91 -8.21 12.83
CA LYS A 237 -1.73 -8.06 11.38
C LYS A 237 -1.26 -6.62 11.14
N GLY A 238 0.04 -6.48 10.96
CA GLY A 238 0.72 -5.20 10.83
C GLY A 238 0.71 -4.74 9.40
N ILE A 239 0.30 -3.49 9.20
CA ILE A 239 0.33 -2.87 7.89
C ILE A 239 1.53 -1.94 7.86
N GLN A 240 2.57 -2.35 7.12
CA GLN A 240 3.77 -1.56 6.87
C GLN A 240 4.08 -1.60 5.37
N SER A 241 3.60 -0.61 4.62
CA SER A 241 3.98 -0.42 3.21
C SER A 241 4.02 1.07 2.89
N PRO A 242 4.92 1.51 1.98
CA PRO A 242 4.85 2.85 1.40
C PRO A 242 3.48 3.20 0.82
N MET A 243 2.71 2.19 0.37
CA MET A 243 1.35 2.35 -0.17
C MET A 243 0.29 2.65 0.89
N PHE A 244 0.51 2.31 2.15
CA PHE A 244 -0.49 2.45 3.23
C PHE A 244 -0.36 3.75 4.02
N LYS A 245 0.29 4.76 3.45
CA LYS A 245 0.44 6.07 4.07
C LYS A 245 -0.76 6.96 3.80
N TYR A 246 -1.84 6.78 4.56
CA TYR A 246 -3.08 7.54 4.39
C TYR A 246 -3.12 8.78 5.26
N GLN A 247 -3.75 9.86 4.78
CA GLN A 247 -4.07 10.97 5.65
C GLN A 247 -5.13 10.53 6.66
N ILE A 248 -5.06 11.07 7.88
CA ILE A 248 -6.02 10.75 8.94
C ILE A 248 -7.45 11.06 8.49
N GLU A 249 -7.67 12.15 7.76
CA GLU A 249 -9.00 12.51 7.24
C GLU A 249 -9.54 11.56 6.19
N ASP A 250 -8.68 10.99 5.35
CA ASP A 250 -9.10 10.00 4.36
C ASP A 250 -9.59 8.73 5.06
N LEU A 251 -8.85 8.28 6.08
CA LEU A 251 -9.25 7.15 6.93
C LEU A 251 -10.50 7.45 7.74
N GLN A 252 -10.64 8.67 8.25
CA GLN A 252 -11.82 9.13 8.96
C GLN A 252 -13.06 9.09 8.07
N ASN A 253 -12.98 9.65 6.87
CA ASN A 253 -14.06 9.64 5.89
C ASN A 253 -14.42 8.19 5.50
N HIS A 254 -13.43 7.35 5.22
CA HIS A 254 -13.63 5.94 4.90
C HIS A 254 -14.32 5.19 6.06
N SER A 255 -13.92 5.44 7.30
CA SER A 255 -14.51 4.78 8.47
C SER A 255 -16.03 5.00 8.57
N VAL A 256 -16.53 6.17 8.17
CA VAL A 256 -17.99 6.46 8.16
C VAL A 256 -18.73 5.55 7.19
N PHE A 257 -18.15 5.24 6.03
CA PHE A 257 -18.75 4.31 5.07
C PHE A 257 -18.64 2.86 5.54
N TYR A 258 -17.49 2.51 6.10
CA TYR A 258 -17.19 1.16 6.58
C TYR A 258 -18.05 0.76 7.79
N THR A 259 -18.26 1.67 8.75
CA THR A 259 -19.03 1.38 9.98
C THR A 259 -20.54 1.52 9.83
N LYS A 260 -21.06 1.90 8.65
CA LYS A 260 -22.51 1.95 8.43
C LYS A 260 -23.07 0.52 8.45
N PRO A 261 -24.16 0.26 9.21
CA PRO A 261 -24.82 -1.03 9.15
C PRO A 261 -25.31 -1.26 7.72
N LYS A 262 -24.75 -2.26 7.03
CA LYS A 262 -25.28 -2.73 5.76
C LYS A 262 -26.72 -3.20 6.04
N GLU A 263 -27.72 -2.54 5.44
CA GLU A 263 -29.13 -2.89 5.66
C GLU A 263 -29.34 -4.40 5.47
N LYS A 264 -30.06 -5.01 6.41
CA LYS A 264 -30.50 -6.41 6.36
C LYS A 264 -31.39 -6.62 5.14
N THR A 265 -30.81 -6.98 4.00
CA THR A 265 -31.50 -7.85 3.05
C THR A 265 -31.23 -9.29 3.49
N VAL A 266 -32.26 -9.88 4.09
CA VAL A 266 -32.33 -11.32 4.31
C VAL A 266 -32.30 -11.99 2.93
N ARG A 267 -31.17 -12.59 2.57
CA ARG A 267 -31.14 -13.71 1.63
C ARG A 267 -30.44 -14.87 2.31
N TYR A 268 -31.25 -15.82 2.76
CA TYR A 268 -30.84 -17.22 2.78
C TYR A 268 -30.54 -17.61 1.33
N GLU A 269 -29.29 -17.50 0.91
CA GLU A 269 -28.81 -18.19 -0.28
C GLU A 269 -27.63 -19.05 0.15
N GLN A 270 -27.89 -20.35 0.13
CA GLN A 270 -26.99 -21.49 0.12
C GLN A 270 -25.53 -21.23 0.51
N ARG A 271 -25.05 -22.01 1.49
CA ARG A 271 -23.65 -22.45 1.49
C ARG A 271 -23.33 -23.05 0.12
N ILE A 272 -22.86 -22.24 -0.81
CA ILE A 272 -22.02 -22.71 -1.89
C ILE A 272 -20.75 -23.11 -1.15
N SER A 273 -20.46 -24.40 -1.17
CA SER A 273 -19.15 -24.93 -0.85
C SER A 273 -18.12 -24.04 -1.55
N PHE A 274 -17.39 -23.23 -0.78
CA PHE A 274 -16.17 -22.66 -1.31
C PHE A 274 -15.28 -23.86 -1.61
N LYS A 275 -15.12 -24.15 -2.91
CA LYS A 275 -13.93 -24.85 -3.39
C LYS A 275 -12.76 -24.25 -2.65
N GLU A 276 -11.92 -25.11 -2.09
CA GLU A 276 -10.69 -24.73 -1.41
C GLU A 276 -10.05 -23.55 -2.16
N PRO A 277 -9.61 -22.50 -1.45
CA PRO A 277 -8.97 -21.36 -2.09
C PRO A 277 -7.88 -21.87 -3.03
N LYS A 278 -7.87 -21.38 -4.27
CA LYS A 278 -6.78 -21.74 -5.19
C LYS A 278 -5.47 -21.36 -4.50
N PRO A 279 -4.51 -22.29 -4.41
CA PRO A 279 -3.24 -22.02 -3.77
C PRO A 279 -2.61 -20.76 -4.37
N THR A 280 -2.05 -19.93 -3.50
CA THR A 280 -1.24 -18.77 -3.90
C THR A 280 -0.06 -19.22 -4.77
N VAL A 281 0.51 -18.32 -5.56
CA VAL A 281 1.67 -18.62 -6.42
C VAL A 281 2.84 -19.21 -5.60
N GLU A 282 3.03 -18.75 -4.35
CA GLU A 282 4.01 -19.34 -3.43
C GLU A 282 3.64 -20.74 -2.96
N GLU A 283 2.35 -21.03 -2.74
CA GLU A 283 1.87 -22.37 -2.38
C GLU A 283 1.95 -23.34 -3.56
N GLU A 284 1.64 -22.93 -4.79
CA GLU A 284 1.84 -23.74 -6.00
C GLU A 284 3.33 -23.98 -6.29
N GLN A 285 4.19 -22.98 -6.05
CA GLN A 285 5.65 -23.16 -6.15
C GLN A 285 6.18 -24.16 -5.11
N LYS A 286 5.73 -24.08 -3.85
CA LYS A 286 6.12 -25.06 -2.83
C LYS A 286 5.60 -26.47 -3.15
N LYS A 287 4.36 -26.58 -3.64
CA LYS A 287 3.74 -27.86 -3.98
C LYS A 287 4.39 -28.51 -5.21
N SER A 288 4.77 -27.72 -6.22
CA SER A 288 5.48 -28.19 -7.41
C SER A 288 6.90 -28.64 -7.06
N VAL A 289 7.64 -27.87 -6.26
CA VAL A 289 8.98 -28.26 -5.77
C VAL A 289 8.93 -29.55 -4.95
N LEU A 290 7.95 -29.70 -4.05
CA LEU A 290 7.74 -30.94 -3.28
C LEU A 290 7.39 -32.12 -4.19
N SER A 291 6.48 -31.93 -5.15
CA SER A 291 6.10 -33.01 -6.08
C SER A 291 7.25 -33.44 -7.00
N GLU A 292 8.15 -32.51 -7.34
CA GLU A 292 9.31 -32.78 -8.19
C GLU A 292 10.45 -33.43 -7.41
N GLN A 293 10.58 -33.12 -6.11
CA GLN A 293 11.44 -33.86 -5.17
C GLN A 293 10.92 -35.28 -4.96
N GLU A 294 9.63 -35.47 -4.68
CA GLU A 294 9.03 -36.80 -4.53
C GLU A 294 9.14 -37.63 -5.82
N ARG A 295 8.99 -37.01 -7.00
CA ARG A 295 9.21 -37.71 -8.29
C ARG A 295 10.68 -38.15 -8.45
N LYS A 296 11.64 -37.28 -8.13
CA LYS A 296 13.07 -37.61 -8.22
C LYS A 296 13.48 -38.67 -7.20
N GLU A 297 12.92 -38.66 -6.00
CA GLU A 297 13.14 -39.69 -4.98
C GLU A 297 12.54 -41.04 -5.40
N ASN A 298 11.35 -41.04 -6.01
CA ASN A 298 10.73 -42.26 -6.54
C ASN A 298 11.44 -42.80 -7.80
N GLU A 299 11.93 -41.93 -8.70
CA GLU A 299 12.75 -42.33 -9.86
C GLU A 299 14.11 -42.90 -9.44
N PHE A 300 14.66 -42.50 -8.29
CA PHE A 300 15.91 -43.05 -7.75
C PHE A 300 15.72 -44.43 -7.09
N ILE A 301 14.50 -44.78 -6.68
CA ILE A 301 14.19 -46.09 -6.04
C ILE A 301 13.86 -47.17 -7.09
N ASP A 302 13.42 -46.78 -8.29
CA ASP A 302 12.89 -47.71 -9.31
C ASP A 302 13.96 -48.28 -10.28
N ASP A 303 15.23 -47.84 -10.19
CA ASP A 303 16.30 -48.27 -11.12
C ASP A 303 17.09 -49.51 -10.64
N ASP A 304 16.97 -49.91 -9.37
CA ASP A 304 17.75 -51.05 -8.80
C ASP A 304 16.94 -52.34 -8.55
N THR A 305 15.66 -52.43 -8.93
CA THR A 305 14.84 -53.63 -8.66
C THR A 305 14.18 -54.30 -9.87
N LYS A 306 14.43 -53.85 -11.11
CA LYS A 306 13.71 -54.37 -12.29
C LYS A 306 14.34 -55.54 -13.05
N TYR A 307 15.44 -56.11 -12.56
CA TYR A 307 15.94 -57.39 -13.05
C TYR A 307 16.29 -58.33 -11.89
N PRO A 308 15.43 -59.30 -11.55
CA PRO A 308 15.93 -60.49 -10.88
C PRO A 308 16.88 -61.18 -11.87
N VAL A 309 18.18 -61.20 -11.57
CA VAL A 309 19.14 -62.04 -12.28
C VAL A 309 18.76 -63.49 -12.00
N GLU A 310 18.06 -64.13 -12.93
CA GLU A 310 17.82 -65.56 -12.90
C GLU A 310 19.14 -66.30 -13.07
N PHE A 311 19.70 -66.82 -11.97
CA PHE A 311 20.75 -67.82 -12.04
C PHE A 311 20.13 -69.15 -12.52
N LYS A 312 20.25 -69.44 -13.82
CA LYS A 312 20.00 -70.79 -14.33
C LYS A 312 21.02 -71.75 -13.72
N LYS A 313 20.53 -72.81 -13.06
CA LYS A 313 21.35 -73.92 -12.57
C LYS A 313 21.96 -74.66 -13.77
N ALA A 314 23.27 -74.88 -13.69
CA ALA A 314 24.00 -75.73 -14.63
C ALA A 314 23.68 -77.21 -14.38
N SER A 315 22.63 -77.73 -15.00
CA SER A 315 22.42 -79.19 -15.13
C SER A 315 21.47 -79.60 -16.26
N GLU A 316 21.30 -78.78 -17.30
CA GLU A 316 20.60 -79.16 -18.53
C GLU A 316 21.44 -78.75 -19.75
N LEU A 317 22.50 -79.53 -20.00
CA LEU A 317 23.18 -79.67 -21.29
C LEU A 317 23.77 -81.08 -21.37
#